data_AF-A0A3M1ZWB3-F1
#
_entry.id   AF-A0A3M1ZWB3-F1
#
_cell.length_a   1.000
_cell.length_b   1.000
_cell.length_c   1.000
_cell.angle_alpha   90.00
_cell.angle_beta   90.00
_cell.angle_gamma   90.00
#
_symmetry.space_group_name_H-M   'P 1'
#
loop_
_entity.id
_entity.type
_entity.pdbx_description
1 polymer ?
#
loop_
_entity_poly.entity_id
_entity_poly.type
_entity_poly.pdbx_seq_one_letter_code
_entity_poly.pdbx_strand_id
1 'polypeptide(L)'
;MSEHDRELKRLRKAIDAIDDQLMDLIRQRAHLAARVGECKQSRNEAHFYVPSREAAIIRRLLQRHAEMADREHRTRIPDEALHGIFREIIGACLALEHPMRIAYLGPEGTFTHAAA
;
A
#
# COMPACT_ATOMS: atom_id res chain seq x y z
N MET A 1 9.00 12.80 36.50
CA MET A 1 9.17 12.78 35.02
C MET A 1 9.83 14.07 34.60
N SER A 2 10.92 14.01 33.84
CA SER A 2 11.56 15.22 33.34
C SER A 2 10.63 15.96 32.35
N GLU A 3 10.92 17.23 32.08
CA GLU A 3 10.22 17.98 31.03
C GLU A 3 10.43 17.34 29.66
N HIS A 4 11.64 16.86 29.40
CA HIS A 4 11.99 16.15 28.17
C HIS A 4 11.17 14.86 27.98
N ASP A 5 10.97 14.08 29.06
CA ASP A 5 10.15 12.86 29.01
C ASP A 5 8.67 13.16 28.70
N ARG A 6 8.17 14.30 29.20
CA ARG A 6 6.79 14.74 28.95
C ARG A 6 6.63 15.17 27.49
N GLU A 7 7.59 15.88 26.93
CA GLU A 7 7.55 16.31 25.54
C GLU A 7 7.68 15.12 24.58
N LEU A 8 8.61 14.20 24.84
CA LEU A 8 8.75 12.97 24.06
C LEU A 8 7.45 12.15 24.05
N LYS A 9 6.77 12.06 25.19
CA LYS A 9 5.48 11.36 25.30
C LYS A 9 4.38 12.05 24.48
N ARG A 10 4.35 13.39 24.43
CA ARG A 10 3.39 14.14 23.61
C ARG A 10 3.63 13.92 22.12
N LEU A 11 4.89 14.01 21.69
CA LEU A 11 5.27 13.78 20.29
C LEU A 11 4.89 12.37 19.83
N ARG A 12 5.19 11.34 20.65
CA ARG A 12 4.81 9.95 20.33
C ARG A 12 3.30 9.77 20.17
N LYS A 13 2.49 10.34 21.08
CA LYS A 13 1.03 10.31 20.95
C LYS A 13 0.53 11.00 19.68
N ALA A 14 1.18 12.09 19.28
CA ALA A 14 0.83 12.77 18.03
C ALA A 14 1.18 11.91 16.81
N ILE A 15 2.30 11.18 16.85
CA ILE A 15 2.68 10.20 15.83
C ILE A 15 1.66 9.06 15.77
N ASP A 16 1.32 8.44 16.91
CA ASP A 16 0.34 7.35 16.98
C ASP A 16 -1.01 7.75 16.33
N ALA A 17 -1.47 8.98 16.60
CA ALA A 17 -2.69 9.50 16.01
C ALA A 17 -2.60 9.71 14.48
N ILE A 18 -1.43 10.07 13.97
CA ILE A 18 -1.18 10.16 12.52
C ILE A 18 -1.13 8.75 11.91
N ASP A 19 -0.52 7.79 12.59
CA ASP A 19 -0.43 6.41 12.13
C ASP A 19 -1.81 5.75 12.01
N ASP A 20 -2.71 6.02 12.96
CA ASP A 20 -4.12 5.59 12.87
C ASP A 20 -4.81 6.17 11.63
N GLN A 21 -4.58 7.45 11.33
CA GLN A 21 -5.12 8.10 10.12
C GLN A 21 -4.53 7.50 8.84
N LEU A 22 -3.23 7.19 8.83
CA LEU A 22 -2.56 6.54 7.71
C LEU A 22 -3.16 5.14 7.47
N MET A 23 -3.39 4.38 8.53
CA MET A 23 -4.01 3.05 8.45
C MET A 23 -5.42 3.14 7.82
N ASP A 24 -6.22 4.11 8.25
CA ASP A 24 -7.55 4.35 7.69
C ASP A 24 -7.51 4.72 6.20
N LEU A 25 -6.57 5.59 5.80
CA LEU A 25 -6.39 5.98 4.39
C LEU A 25 -5.92 4.80 3.53
N ILE A 26 -5.01 3.96 4.05
CA ILE A 26 -4.57 2.74 3.36
C ILE A 26 -5.74 1.77 3.18
N ARG A 27 -6.56 1.57 4.22
CA ARG A 27 -7.77 0.72 4.15
C ARG A 27 -8.76 1.24 3.11
N GLN A 28 -9.01 2.55 3.07
CA GLN A 28 -9.88 3.15 2.05
C GLN A 28 -9.31 2.95 0.64
N ARG A 29 -8.00 3.13 0.47
CA ARG A 29 -7.32 2.87 -0.81
C ARG A 29 -7.46 1.40 -1.24
N ALA A 30 -7.28 0.47 -0.32
CA ALA A 30 -7.42 -0.97 -0.54
C ALA A 30 -8.85 -1.33 -0.99
N HIS A 31 -9.87 -0.76 -0.35
CA HIS A 31 -11.26 -0.94 -0.75
C HIS A 31 -11.54 -0.44 -2.17
N LEU A 32 -10.97 0.72 -2.55
CA LEU A 32 -11.08 1.24 -3.91
C LEU A 32 -10.38 0.32 -4.92
N ALA A 33 -9.22 -0.23 -4.58
CA ALA A 33 -8.52 -1.20 -5.42
C ALA A 33 -9.37 -2.46 -5.63
N ALA A 34 -9.93 -3.05 -4.58
CA ALA A 34 -10.82 -4.22 -4.72
C ALA A 34 -11.99 -3.95 -5.69
N ARG A 35 -12.64 -2.78 -5.60
CA ARG A 35 -13.70 -2.36 -6.53
C ARG A 35 -13.21 -2.18 -7.97
N VAL A 36 -11.97 -1.73 -8.16
CA VAL A 36 -11.34 -1.69 -9.49
C VAL A 36 -11.16 -3.11 -10.03
N GLY A 37 -10.73 -4.06 -9.20
CA GLY A 37 -10.66 -5.49 -9.54
C GLY A 37 -12.00 -6.05 -9.99
N GLU A 38 -13.07 -5.82 -9.23
CA GLU A 38 -14.45 -6.23 -9.57
C GLU A 38 -14.88 -5.67 -10.94
N CYS A 39 -14.60 -4.39 -11.19
CA CYS A 39 -14.91 -3.74 -12.47
C CYS A 39 -14.15 -4.39 -13.64
N LYS A 40 -12.83 -4.58 -13.50
CA LYS A 40 -12.00 -5.27 -14.52
C LYS A 40 -12.49 -6.68 -14.80
N GLN A 41 -12.86 -7.43 -13.76
CA GLN A 41 -13.41 -8.78 -13.89
C GLN A 41 -14.73 -8.80 -14.66
N SER A 42 -15.64 -7.87 -14.36
CA SER A 42 -16.93 -7.76 -15.08
C SER A 42 -16.78 -7.47 -16.58
N ARG A 43 -15.66 -6.85 -16.98
CA ARG A 43 -15.33 -6.51 -18.37
C ARG A 43 -14.44 -7.55 -19.05
N ASN A 44 -14.16 -8.66 -18.38
CA ASN A 44 -13.26 -9.72 -18.85
C ASN A 44 -11.86 -9.21 -19.24
N GLU A 45 -11.39 -8.15 -18.56
CA GLU A 45 -10.08 -7.57 -18.80
C GLU A 45 -8.98 -8.52 -18.27
N ALA A 46 -8.09 -8.98 -19.16
CA ALA A 46 -7.04 -9.93 -18.81
C ALA A 46 -5.86 -9.29 -18.03
N HIS A 47 -5.74 -7.97 -18.05
CA HIS A 47 -4.59 -7.24 -17.51
C HIS A 47 -4.92 -6.51 -16.20
N PHE A 48 -4.82 -7.23 -15.09
CA PHE A 48 -5.03 -6.65 -13.76
C PHE A 48 -3.87 -5.72 -13.35
N TYR A 49 -2.62 -6.12 -13.65
CA TYR A 49 -1.42 -5.33 -13.37
C TYR A 49 -0.96 -4.51 -14.58
N VAL A 50 -0.76 -3.21 -14.37
CA VAL A 50 -0.32 -2.25 -15.40
C VAL A 50 0.86 -1.43 -14.86
N PRO A 51 2.12 -1.81 -15.16
CA PRO A 51 3.32 -1.14 -14.64
C PRO A 51 3.36 0.37 -14.93
N SER A 52 2.86 0.78 -16.11
CA SER A 52 2.83 2.20 -16.50
C SER A 52 1.93 3.05 -15.58
N ARG A 53 0.88 2.44 -15.01
CA ARG A 53 -0.02 3.10 -14.06
C ARG A 53 0.67 3.35 -12.73
N GLU A 54 1.40 2.37 -12.21
CA GLU A 54 2.19 2.50 -10.98
C GLU A 54 3.25 3.61 -11.10
N ALA A 55 4.04 3.58 -12.18
CA ALA A 55 5.04 4.61 -12.46
C ALA A 55 4.43 6.01 -12.57
N ALA A 56 3.22 6.14 -13.13
CA ALA A 56 2.49 7.41 -13.18
C ALA A 56 2.02 7.89 -11.79
N ILE A 57 1.57 6.99 -10.92
CA ILE A 57 1.17 7.32 -9.54
C ILE A 57 2.37 7.83 -8.75
N ILE A 58 3.47 7.10 -8.80
CA ILE A 58 4.70 7.42 -8.08
C ILE A 58 5.26 8.78 -8.53
N ARG A 59 5.41 9.01 -9.85
CA ARG A 59 5.89 10.30 -10.39
C ARG A 59 5.04 11.47 -9.90
N ARG A 60 3.72 11.35 -9.95
CA ARG A 60 2.79 12.36 -9.46
C ARG A 60 2.98 12.65 -7.96
N LEU A 61 3.20 11.61 -7.15
CA LEU A 61 3.38 11.76 -5.71
C LEU A 61 4.71 12.41 -5.36
N LEU A 62 5.81 12.03 -6.03
CA LEU A 62 7.12 12.65 -5.86
C LEU A 62 7.09 14.13 -6.25
N GLN A 63 6.46 14.47 -7.38
CA GLN A 63 6.28 15.87 -7.78
C GLN A 63 5.51 16.66 -6.73
N ARG A 64 4.38 16.13 -6.24
CA ARG A 64 3.59 16.78 -5.20
C ARG A 64 4.38 16.97 -3.90
N HIS A 65 5.19 15.99 -3.52
CA HIS A 65 6.06 16.08 -2.36
C HIS A 65 7.11 17.20 -2.51
N ALA A 66 7.75 17.32 -3.67
CA ALA A 66 8.67 18.42 -3.96
C ALA A 66 7.99 19.79 -3.86
N GLU A 67 6.82 19.95 -4.49
CA GLU A 67 6.04 21.20 -4.43
C GLU A 67 5.64 21.60 -3.00
N MET A 68 5.37 20.63 -2.12
CA MET A 68 5.05 20.87 -0.71
C MET A 68 6.28 21.24 0.10
N ALA A 69 7.40 20.55 -0.12
CA ALA A 69 8.66 20.83 0.58
C ALA A 69 9.16 22.25 0.30
N ASP A 70 9.05 22.71 -0.95
CA ASP A 70 9.44 24.06 -1.37
C ASP A 70 8.58 25.15 -0.70
N ARG A 71 7.30 24.87 -0.46
CA ARG A 71 6.35 25.84 0.13
C ARG A 71 6.43 25.94 1.65
N GLU A 72 6.65 24.81 2.34
CA GLU A 72 6.48 24.72 3.79
C GLU A 72 7.80 24.66 4.58
N HIS A 73 8.97 24.64 3.91
CA HIS A 73 10.31 24.47 4.53
C HIS A 73 10.37 23.30 5.53
N ARG A 74 9.66 22.21 5.20
CA ARG A 74 9.53 21.04 6.06
C ARG A 74 10.66 20.04 5.85
N THR A 75 10.87 19.18 6.84
CA THR A 75 11.76 18.02 6.72
C THR A 75 11.39 17.21 5.48
N ARG A 76 12.32 17.15 4.54
CA ARG A 76 12.14 16.46 3.26
C ARG A 76 12.46 14.98 3.46
N ILE A 77 11.49 14.12 3.16
CA ILE A 77 11.74 12.67 3.07
C ILE A 77 12.54 12.43 1.78
N PRO A 78 13.62 11.64 1.79
CA PRO A 78 14.31 11.30 0.54
C PRO A 78 13.37 10.66 -0.47
N ASP A 79 13.44 11.08 -1.73
CA ASP A 79 12.51 10.62 -2.78
C ASP A 79 12.55 9.09 -2.93
N GLU A 80 13.72 8.46 -2.76
CA GLU A 80 13.90 7.00 -2.78
C GLU A 80 13.08 6.29 -1.69
N ALA A 81 13.04 6.87 -0.48
CA ALA A 81 12.27 6.31 0.63
C ALA A 81 10.76 6.45 0.37
N LEU A 82 10.33 7.61 -0.14
CA LEU A 82 8.94 7.85 -0.50
C LEU A 82 8.49 6.93 -1.63
N HIS A 83 9.36 6.71 -2.62
CA HIS A 83 9.17 5.75 -3.69
C HIS A 83 8.93 4.34 -3.14
N GLY A 84 9.81 3.86 -2.26
CA GLY A 84 9.68 2.54 -1.63
C GLY A 84 8.37 2.37 -0.86
N ILE A 85 8.02 3.34 -0.01
CA ILE A 85 6.77 3.31 0.78
C ILE A 85 5.55 3.17 -0.12
N PHE A 86 5.42 4.03 -1.14
CA PHE A 86 4.25 3.99 -2.02
C PHE A 86 4.22 2.75 -2.90
N ARG A 87 5.37 2.23 -3.32
CA ARG A 87 5.44 0.97 -4.05
C ARG A 87 4.87 -0.19 -3.23
N GLU A 88 5.24 -0.30 -1.97
CA GLU A 88 4.71 -1.36 -1.08
C GLU A 88 3.20 -1.20 -0.84
N ILE A 89 2.72 0.03 -0.61
CA ILE A 89 1.28 0.31 -0.48
C ILE A 89 0.53 -0.06 -1.77
N ILE A 90 1.09 0.25 -2.94
CA ILE A 90 0.52 -0.11 -4.24
C ILE A 90 0.47 -1.62 -4.40
N GLY A 91 1.59 -2.31 -4.15
CA GLY A 91 1.70 -3.76 -4.25
C GLY A 91 0.72 -4.51 -3.34
N ALA A 92 0.61 -4.08 -2.08
CA ALA A 92 -0.33 -4.67 -1.13
C ALA A 92 -1.80 -4.56 -1.59
N CYS A 93 -2.17 -3.44 -2.23
CA CYS A 93 -3.53 -3.27 -2.74
C CYS A 93 -3.78 -4.00 -4.06
N LEU A 94 -2.74 -4.17 -4.90
CA LEU A 94 -2.86 -4.91 -6.15
C LEU A 94 -3.20 -6.39 -5.91
N ALA A 95 -2.69 -6.97 -4.81
CA ALA A 95 -3.05 -8.32 -4.40
C ALA A 95 -4.57 -8.51 -4.19
N LEU A 96 -5.30 -7.42 -3.87
CA LEU A 96 -6.76 -7.42 -3.71
C LEU A 96 -7.51 -7.22 -5.04
N GLU A 97 -6.85 -6.75 -6.10
CA GLU A 97 -7.47 -6.62 -7.43
C GLU A 97 -7.59 -7.97 -8.14
N HIS A 98 -6.80 -8.96 -7.73
CA HIS A 98 -6.83 -10.29 -8.30
C HIS A 98 -7.88 -11.16 -7.59
N PRO A 99 -8.82 -11.80 -8.31
CA PRO A 99 -9.55 -12.92 -7.71
C PRO A 99 -8.50 -13.95 -7.27
N MET A 100 -8.55 -14.41 -6.02
CA MET A 100 -7.64 -15.45 -5.53
C MET A 100 -7.74 -16.67 -6.44
N ARG A 101 -6.81 -16.80 -7.39
CA ARG A 101 -6.67 -17.99 -8.22
C ARG A 101 -5.87 -18.98 -7.38
N ILE A 102 -6.56 -19.74 -6.54
CA ILE A 102 -5.95 -20.91 -5.89
C ILE A 102 -5.68 -21.91 -7.01
N ALA A 103 -4.46 -21.92 -7.52
CA ALA A 103 -3.95 -23.05 -8.28
C ALA A 103 -3.61 -24.14 -7.27
N TYR A 104 -4.57 -25.03 -6.98
CA TYR A 104 -4.26 -26.26 -6.27
C TYR A 104 -3.67 -27.26 -7.29
N LEU A 105 -2.47 -27.75 -7.02
CA LEU A 105 -1.78 -28.75 -7.82
C LEU A 105 -2.20 -30.15 -7.32
N GLY A 106 -3.46 -30.50 -7.58
CA GLY A 106 -4.04 -31.80 -7.24
C GLY A 106 -5.57 -31.81 -7.42
N PRO A 107 -6.23 -32.94 -7.67
CA PRO A 107 -7.67 -33.07 -7.49
C PRO A 107 -8.01 -33.07 -5.99
N GLU A 108 -9.22 -32.64 -5.62
CA GLU A 108 -9.74 -32.88 -4.26
C GLU A 108 -9.70 -34.40 -3.98
N GLY A 109 -8.77 -34.84 -3.12
CA GLY A 109 -8.72 -36.22 -2.62
C GLY A 109 -7.58 -37.12 -3.12
N THR A 110 -6.34 -36.64 -3.33
CA THR A 110 -5.20 -37.55 -3.54
C THR A 110 -4.22 -37.56 -2.36
N PHE A 111 -4.12 -38.73 -1.72
CA PHE A 111 -3.31 -39.07 -0.55
C PHE A 111 -1.81 -38.78 -0.74
N THR A 112 -1.27 -37.75 -0.06
CA THR A 112 0.19 -37.48 -0.02
C THR A 112 0.84 -37.96 1.30
N HIS A 113 0.33 -39.02 1.93
CA HIS A 113 0.93 -39.58 3.16
C HIS A 113 1.51 -41.00 3.00
N ALA A 114 1.73 -41.47 1.77
CA ALA A 114 2.41 -42.74 1.55
C ALA A 114 3.52 -42.60 0.50
N ALA A 115 4.68 -42.12 0.94
CA ALA A 115 5.96 -42.47 0.34
C ALA A 115 6.99 -42.55 1.48
N ALA A 116 7.63 -43.73 1.55
CA ALA A 116 8.53 -44.24 2.57
C ALA A 116 9.80 -43.42 2.83
#